data_AF-W9AJQ6-F1
#
_entry.id   AF-W9AJQ6-F1
#
_cell.length_a   1.000
_cell.length_b   1.000
_cell.length_c   1.000
_cell.angle_alpha   90.00
_cell.angle_beta   90.00
_cell.angle_gamma   90.00
#
_symmetry.space_group_name_H-M   'P 1'
#
loop_
_entity.id
_entity.type
_entity.pdbx_description
1 polymer ?
#
loop_
_entity_poly.entity_id
_entity_poly.type
_entity_poly.pdbx_seq_one_letter_code
_entity_poly.pdbx_strand_id
1 'polypeptide(L)' 'MNQLNIYDHIGIQSDPLMQKLEQLERGKSVALEDMKVFLNHSGLYEISTEETHDCCRDLKRCYDYVNNYLKSRTD' A
#
# COMPACT_ATOMS: atom_id res chain seq x y z
N MET A 1 11.52 8.10 -19.39
CA MET A 1 11.92 8.95 -18.25
C MET A 1 10.65 9.61 -17.74
N ASN A 2 10.06 9.11 -16.65
CA ASN A 2 8.92 9.79 -16.02
C ASN A 2 9.47 10.69 -14.92
N GLN A 3 9.46 12.01 -15.15
CA GLN A 3 9.59 12.98 -14.07
C GLN A 3 8.37 12.81 -13.16
N LEU A 4 8.57 12.27 -11.96
CA LEU A 4 7.57 12.29 -10.90
C LEU A 4 7.31 13.75 -10.54
N ASN A 5 6.08 14.20 -10.76
CA ASN A 5 5.68 15.58 -10.49
C ASN A 5 5.76 15.79 -8.97
N ILE A 6 6.55 16.77 -8.52
CA ILE A 6 6.83 16.99 -7.09
C ILE A 6 5.51 17.19 -6.30
N TYR A 7 4.48 17.72 -6.95
CA TYR A 7 3.13 17.88 -6.42
C TYR A 7 2.41 16.57 -6.11
N ASP A 8 2.56 15.54 -6.95
CA ASP A 8 2.01 14.20 -6.67
C ASP A 8 2.65 13.62 -5.43
N HIS A 9 3.93 13.91 -5.20
CA HIS A 9 4.68 13.41 -4.06
C HIS A 9 4.23 14.03 -2.73
N ILE A 10 3.94 15.34 -2.72
CA ILE A 10 3.47 16.05 -1.51
C ILE A 10 2.05 15.59 -1.13
N GLY A 11 1.17 15.39 -2.12
CA GLY A 11 -0.19 14.89 -1.89
C GLY A 11 -0.19 13.47 -1.31
N ILE A 12 0.63 12.57 -1.86
CA ILE A 12 0.71 11.17 -1.41
C ILE A 12 1.29 11.07 0.01
N GLN A 13 2.28 11.88 0.38
CA GLN A 13 2.86 11.84 1.74
C GLN A 13 1.90 12.31 2.84
N SER A 14 0.88 13.09 2.47
CA SER A 14 -0.18 13.53 3.38
C SER A 14 -1.33 12.54 3.46
N ASP A 15 -1.33 11.51 2.62
CA ASP A 15 -2.41 10.52 2.58
C ASP A 15 -2.33 9.58 3.81
N PRO A 16 -3.42 9.43 4.58
CA PRO A 16 -3.44 8.56 5.76
C PRO A 16 -3.09 7.09 5.45
N LEU A 17 -3.42 6.59 4.26
CA LEU A 17 -3.04 5.25 3.82
C LEU A 17 -1.54 5.15 3.62
N MET A 18 -0.93 6.14 2.96
CA MET A 18 0.52 6.17 2.75
C MET A 18 1.26 6.19 4.10
N GLN A 19 0.82 7.05 5.03
CA GLN A 19 1.44 7.13 6.35
C GLN A 19 1.32 5.81 7.13
N LYS A 20 0.18 5.12 7.05
CA LYS A 20 0.00 3.80 7.68
C LYS A 20 0.96 2.76 7.09
N LEU A 21 1.14 2.75 5.76
CA LEU A 21 2.05 1.82 5.09
C LEU A 21 3.52 2.16 5.34
N GLU A 22 3.87 3.45 5.46
CA GLU A 22 5.21 3.92 5.84
C GLU A 22 5.59 3.51 7.27
N GLN A 23 4.62 3.53 8.20
CA GLN A 23 4.82 3.14 9.60
C GLN A 23 4.78 1.62 9.81
N LEU A 24 4.50 0.83 8.77
CA LEU A 24 4.40 -0.61 8.89
C LEU A 24 5.79 -1.23 9.13
N GLU A 25 5.96 -1.83 10.30
CA GLU A 25 7.20 -2.50 10.68
C GLU A 25 7.29 -3.93 10.13
N ARG A 26 8.51 -4.43 9.93
CA ARG A 26 8.74 -5.82 9.52
C ARG A 26 8.17 -6.79 10.57
N GLY A 27 7.56 -7.87 10.09
CA GLY A 27 6.85 -8.84 10.90
C GLY A 27 5.48 -8.37 11.39
N LYS A 28 4.99 -7.20 10.93
CA LYS A 28 3.67 -6.67 11.30
C LYS A 28 2.75 -6.53 10.10
N SER A 29 1.45 -6.48 10.40
CA SER A 29 0.40 -6.27 9.42
C SER A 29 -0.52 -5.13 9.81
N VAL A 30 -1.07 -4.46 8.82
CA VAL A 30 -2.19 -3.53 8.94
C VAL A 30 -3.41 -4.13 8.24
N ALA A 31 -4.57 -4.05 8.90
CA ALA A 31 -5.85 -4.39 8.30
C ALA A 31 -6.47 -3.12 7.71
N LEU A 32 -6.97 -3.23 6.49
CA LEU A 32 -7.57 -2.17 5.69
C LEU A 32 -8.86 -2.73 5.08
N GLU A 33 -9.96 -2.59 5.82
CA GLU A 33 -11.25 -3.20 5.45
C GLU A 33 -11.09 -4.70 5.17
N ASP A 34 -11.39 -5.14 3.95
CA ASP A 34 -11.34 -6.54 3.50
C ASP A 34 -9.95 -6.97 3.00
N MET A 35 -8.94 -6.13 3.25
CA MET A 35 -7.56 -6.33 2.84
C MET A 35 -6.63 -6.33 4.06
N LYS A 36 -5.59 -7.16 4.00
CA LYS A 36 -4.48 -7.18 4.95
C LYS A 36 -3.18 -6.93 4.21
N VAL A 37 -2.38 -6.00 4.71
CA VAL A 37 -1.01 -5.77 4.23
C VAL A 37 -0.05 -6.19 5.33
N PHE A 38 0.85 -7.13 5.04
CA PHE A 38 1.87 -7.64 5.94
C PHE A 38 3.25 -7.31 5.40
N LEU A 39 4.09 -6.62 6.17
CA LEU A 39 5.48 -6.41 5.80
C LEU A 39 6.31 -7.57 6.35
N ASN A 40 6.75 -8.47 5.49
CA ASN A 40 7.51 -9.64 5.93
C ASN A 40 8.94 -9.27 6.35
N HIS A 41 9.64 -10.24 6.95
CA HIS A 41 11.02 -10.05 7.44
C HIS A 41 12.03 -9.77 6.31
N SER A 42 11.70 -10.18 5.08
CA SER A 42 12.49 -9.92 3.87
C SER A 42 12.27 -8.51 3.30
N GLY A 43 11.32 -7.75 3.86
CA GLY A 43 10.99 -6.40 3.40
C GLY A 43 10.06 -6.37 2.18
N LEU A 44 9.25 -7.41 1.97
CA LEU A 44 8.18 -7.42 0.98
C LEU A 44 6.84 -7.19 1.66
N TYR A 45 6.01 -6.38 1.01
CA TYR A 45 4.61 -6.19 1.37
C TYR A 45 3.79 -7.31 0.74
N GLU A 46 3.22 -8.16 1.57
CA GLU A 46 2.27 -9.21 1.21
C GLU A 46 0.85 -8.63 1.38
N ILE A 47 0.08 -8.63 0.31
CA ILE A 47 -1.26 -8.04 0.24
C ILE A 47 -2.24 -9.19 0.06
N SER A 48 -3.08 -9.42 1.06
CA SER A 48 -4.07 -10.51 1.04
C SER A 48 -5.48 -9.94 1.16
N THR A 49 -6.37 -10.38 0.29
CA THR A 49 -7.82 -10.19 0.39
C THR A 49 -8.48 -11.56 0.54
N GLU A 50 -9.82 -11.61 0.60
CA GLU A 50 -10.54 -12.89 0.59
C GLU A 50 -10.33 -13.67 -0.72
N GLU A 51 -10.12 -12.99 -1.84
CA GLU A 51 -10.06 -13.59 -3.18
C GLU A 51 -8.64 -13.69 -3.74
N THR A 52 -7.75 -12.79 -3.32
CA THR A 52 -6.43 -12.61 -3.94
C THR A 52 -5.31 -12.55 -2.92
N HIS A 53 -4.13 -13.01 -3.34
CA HIS A 53 -2.88 -12.80 -2.62
C HIS A 53 -1.83 -12.32 -3.63
N ASP A 54 -1.28 -11.14 -3.36
CA ASP A 54 -0.23 -10.51 -4.17
C ASP A 54 0.92 -10.03 -3.28
N CYS A 55 2.08 -9.72 -3.87
CA CYS A 55 3.20 -9.18 -3.12
C CYS A 55 4.00 -8.14 -3.92
N CYS A 56 4.56 -7.17 -3.22
CA CYS A 56 5.40 -6.15 -3.83
C CYS A 56 6.53 -5.72 -2.91
N ARG A 57 7.62 -5.22 -3.50
CA ARG A 57 8.80 -4.75 -2.75
C ARG A 57 8.77 -3.25 -2.46
N ASP A 58 8.07 -2.48 -3.29
CA ASP A 58 8.07 -1.03 -3.25
C ASP A 58 6.83 -0.52 -2.52
N LEU A 59 7.04 0.31 -1.49
CA LEU A 59 5.95 0.97 -0.74
C LEU A 59 4.97 1.70 -1.67
N LYS A 60 5.46 2.43 -2.67
CA LYS A 60 4.61 3.13 -3.63
C LYS A 60 3.71 2.17 -4.41
N ARG A 61 4.23 1.01 -4.83
CA ARG A 61 3.42 -0.01 -5.51
C ARG A 61 2.38 -0.60 -4.57
N CYS A 62 2.73 -0.83 -3.32
CA CYS A 62 1.79 -1.27 -2.29
C CYS A 62 0.65 -0.24 -2.14
N TYR A 63 1.00 1.04 -1.99
CA TYR A 63 0.03 2.13 -1.91
C TYR A 63 -0.88 2.20 -3.14
N ASP A 64 -0.29 2.19 -4.34
CA ASP A 64 -1.06 2.28 -5.60
C ASP A 64 -2.04 1.09 -5.71
N TYR A 65 -1.61 -0.13 -5.36
CA TYR A 65 -2.46 -1.32 -5.37
C TYR A 65 -3.64 -1.17 -4.40
N VAL A 66 -3.35 -0.85 -3.14
CA VAL A 66 -4.36 -0.74 -2.09
C VAL A 66 -5.36 0.39 -2.40
N ASN A 67 -4.85 1.56 -2.84
CA ASN A 67 -5.69 2.70 -3.19
C ASN A 67 -6.63 2.39 -4.37
N ASN A 68 -6.12 1.70 -5.40
CA ASN A 68 -6.94 1.28 -6.54
C ASN A 68 -7.99 0.25 -6.13
N TYR A 69 -7.63 -0.71 -5.28
CA TYR A 69 -8.57 -1.69 -4.75
C TYR A 69 -9.71 -1.02 -3.98
N LEU A 70 -9.40 -0.11 -3.05
CA LEU A 70 -10.41 0.61 -2.27
C LEU A 70 -11.34 1.46 -3.16
N LYS A 71 -10.79 2.16 -4.15
CA LYS A 71 -11.59 2.93 -5.11
C LYS A 71 -12.53 2.07 -5.93
N SER A 72 -12.06 0.91 -6.40
CA SER A 72 -12.89 0.00 -7.21
C SER A 72 -14.11 -0.58 -6.49
N ARG A 73 -14.15 -0.47 -5.15
CA ARG A 73 -15.27 -0.93 -4.31
C ARG A 73 -16.24 0.17 -3.92
N THR A 74 -15.93 1.42 -4.23
CA THR A 74 -16.76 2.58 -3.88
C THR A 74 -17.68 3.02 -5.05
N ASP A 75 -17.59 2.35 -6.21
CA ASP A 75 -18.52 2.44 -7.36
C ASP A 75 -19.57 1.32 -7.30
#